data_AF-A0A9D6ASI5-F1
#
_entry.id   AF-A0A9D6ASI5-F1
#
_cell.length_a   1.000
_cell.length_b   1.000
_cell.length_c   1.000
_cell.angle_alpha   90.00
_cell.angle_beta   90.00
_cell.angle_gamma   90.00
#
_symmetry.space_group_name_H-M   'P 1'
#
loop_
_entity.id
_entity.type
_entity.pdbx_description
1 polymer ?
#
loop_
_entity_poly.entity_id
_entity_poly.type
_entity_poly.pdbx_seq_one_letter_code
_entity_poly.pdbx_strand_id
1 'polypeptide(L)'
;MPHPRNRLSLLSLGVIVCLLAACFDSKALAADGQALPLSPLKVEIVSQGRTATFRLYDTTAAREFYDQLPLELDLSNFRDAQWMFYPPEKLNVKASEAYHDGKKGELSYYAPWGDVFMLYKDFYAGDEMHRLGVGLSGIDEIAGMSGKAVIRQVGSRVAKGDRAMRITVDANGNTIVFKLNDSRAATNLFSQLPMTVDVENYGGNEKIFYPPKKLDTAETPLVERAQAGTLAYYAPWGDVVMFYGGFGSAPGLYELGHAVQGGDHIRSLTGAIRIEAAPSR
;
A
#
# COMPACT_ATOMS: atom_id res chain seq x y z
N MET A 1 79.76 -11.39 -13.46
CA MET A 1 80.12 -10.07 -12.89
C MET A 1 80.77 -9.24 -13.99
N PRO A 2 80.50 -7.92 -14.16
CA PRO A 2 79.75 -7.02 -13.30
C PRO A 2 78.47 -6.41 -13.93
N HIS A 3 77.63 -5.88 -13.05
CA HIS A 3 76.48 -4.97 -13.22
C HIS A 3 76.97 -3.50 -13.09
N PRO A 4 76.24 -2.44 -13.50
CA PRO A 4 75.07 -1.89 -12.75
C PRO A 4 73.91 -1.36 -13.64
N ARG A 5 72.64 -1.60 -13.26
CA ARG A 5 71.69 -0.72 -12.52
C ARG A 5 71.37 0.63 -13.19
N ASN A 6 70.10 0.81 -13.60
CA ASN A 6 69.24 1.79 -12.93
C ASN A 6 67.75 1.47 -13.08
N ARG A 7 67.07 1.45 -11.92
CA ARG A 7 65.62 1.30 -11.74
C ARG A 7 64.96 2.66 -11.94
N LEU A 8 63.86 2.73 -12.70
CA LEU A 8 62.88 3.79 -12.53
C LEU A 8 61.64 3.21 -11.85
N SER A 9 61.44 3.67 -10.61
CA SER A 9 60.19 3.63 -9.87
C SER A 9 59.42 4.92 -10.24
N LEU A 10 58.21 4.80 -10.78
CA LEU A 10 57.26 5.91 -10.81
C LEU A 10 55.90 5.46 -10.28
N LEU A 11 55.66 5.86 -9.03
CA LEU A 11 54.45 6.49 -8.50
C LEU A 11 53.09 5.93 -8.99
N SER A 12 52.49 5.17 -8.09
CA SER A 12 51.05 4.98 -7.94
C SER A 12 50.31 6.32 -7.93
N LEU A 13 49.55 6.60 -9.00
CA LEU A 13 48.54 7.65 -9.01
C LEU A 13 47.17 6.98 -8.75
N GLY A 14 46.68 7.13 -7.52
CA GLY A 14 45.33 6.75 -7.17
C GLY A 14 44.35 7.67 -7.89
N VAL A 15 43.56 7.12 -8.81
CA VAL A 15 42.38 7.79 -9.35
C VAL A 15 41.19 7.25 -8.58
N ILE A 16 40.73 8.04 -7.61
CA ILE A 16 39.38 7.94 -7.05
C ILE A 16 38.43 8.36 -8.16
N VAL A 17 37.78 7.39 -8.81
CA VAL A 17 36.59 7.66 -9.62
C VAL A 17 35.40 7.48 -8.68
N CYS A 18 34.83 8.60 -8.24
CA CYS A 18 33.50 8.63 -7.64
C CYS A 18 32.51 7.92 -8.57
N LEU A 19 31.92 6.83 -8.11
CA LEU A 19 30.70 6.31 -8.72
C LEU A 19 29.60 7.37 -8.54
N LEU A 20 29.29 8.10 -9.60
CA LEU A 20 27.98 8.71 -9.75
C LEU A 20 26.98 7.56 -9.88
N ALA A 21 26.22 7.33 -8.81
CA ALA A 21 25.00 6.57 -8.87
C ALA A 21 24.03 7.33 -9.81
N ALA A 22 23.97 6.91 -11.06
CA ALA A 22 22.90 7.29 -11.96
C ALA A 22 21.62 6.62 -11.43
N CYS A 23 20.77 7.40 -10.76
CA CYS A 23 19.38 7.02 -10.56
C CYS A 23 18.75 6.91 -11.95
N PHE A 24 18.54 5.68 -12.42
CA PHE A 24 17.74 5.40 -13.60
C PHE A 24 16.28 5.68 -13.28
N ASP A 25 15.80 6.87 -13.62
CA ASP A 25 14.37 7.11 -13.85
C ASP A 25 14.01 6.48 -15.21
N SER A 26 13.55 5.24 -15.19
CA SER A 26 13.07 4.55 -16.38
C SER A 26 11.70 5.10 -16.78
N LYS A 27 11.67 6.11 -17.66
CA LYS A 27 10.46 6.52 -18.38
C LYS A 27 10.27 5.63 -19.60
N ALA A 28 9.14 4.93 -19.65
CA ALA A 28 8.68 4.21 -20.84
C ALA A 28 7.71 5.10 -21.65
N LEU A 29 7.85 5.14 -22.98
CA LEU A 29 7.13 6.03 -23.89
C LEU A 29 5.82 5.39 -24.42
N ALA A 30 4.78 6.21 -24.61
CA ALA A 30 3.56 5.87 -25.35
C ALA A 30 3.66 6.36 -26.83
N ALA A 31 2.66 6.03 -27.66
CA ALA A 31 2.69 6.19 -29.13
C ALA A 31 3.00 7.62 -29.65
N ASP A 32 2.79 8.67 -28.86
CA ASP A 32 3.12 10.06 -29.22
C ASP A 32 4.47 10.55 -28.63
N GLY A 33 5.28 9.66 -28.08
CA GLY A 33 6.55 10.00 -27.44
C GLY A 33 6.40 10.71 -26.07
N GLN A 34 5.18 10.80 -25.55
CA GLN A 34 4.92 11.36 -24.23
C GLN A 34 4.83 10.23 -23.19
N ALA A 35 5.74 10.23 -22.21
CA ALA A 35 5.72 9.26 -21.12
C ALA A 35 4.47 9.47 -20.26
N LEU A 36 3.65 8.43 -20.09
CA LEU A 36 2.50 8.49 -19.20
C LEU A 36 2.96 8.72 -17.75
N PRO A 37 2.34 9.65 -17.01
CA PRO A 37 2.68 9.89 -15.61
C PRO A 37 2.37 8.66 -14.75
N LEU A 38 3.20 8.41 -13.74
CA LEU A 38 2.97 7.34 -12.76
C LEU A 38 2.19 7.88 -11.55
N SER A 39 1.16 7.15 -11.13
CA SER A 39 0.40 7.41 -9.91
C SER A 39 1.16 6.91 -8.66
N PRO A 40 0.74 7.23 -7.42
CA PRO A 40 1.29 6.57 -6.22
C PRO A 40 0.78 5.13 -6.03
N LEU A 41 -0.22 4.69 -6.79
CA LEU A 41 -0.88 3.40 -6.63
C LEU A 41 0.05 2.26 -7.02
N LYS A 42 0.04 1.19 -6.22
CA LYS A 42 0.82 -0.02 -6.45
C LYS A 42 -0.05 -1.24 -6.30
N VAL A 43 0.25 -2.29 -7.06
CA VAL A 43 -0.43 -3.58 -6.96
C VAL A 43 0.58 -4.70 -6.77
N GLU A 44 0.20 -5.70 -5.98
CA GLU A 44 0.93 -6.94 -5.79
C GLU A 44 0.14 -8.06 -6.44
N ILE A 45 0.82 -8.87 -7.24
CA ILE A 45 0.25 -10.05 -7.90
C ILE A 45 1.03 -11.26 -7.41
N VAL A 46 0.33 -12.18 -6.76
CA VAL A 46 0.89 -13.40 -6.18
C VAL A 46 0.29 -14.63 -6.85
N SER A 47 1.13 -15.54 -7.33
CA SER A 47 0.70 -16.82 -7.89
C SER A 47 1.74 -17.89 -7.59
N GLN A 48 1.32 -19.04 -7.07
CA GLN A 48 2.22 -20.15 -6.70
C GLN A 48 3.38 -19.74 -5.79
N GLY A 49 3.13 -18.84 -4.83
CA GLY A 49 4.16 -18.30 -3.91
C GLY A 49 5.16 -17.34 -4.54
N ARG A 50 5.01 -17.02 -5.84
CA ARG A 50 5.79 -16.01 -6.55
C ARG A 50 5.06 -14.67 -6.51
N THR A 51 5.80 -13.59 -6.36
CA THR A 51 5.25 -12.25 -6.18
C THR A 51 5.88 -11.28 -7.17
N ALA A 52 5.05 -10.48 -7.83
CA ALA A 52 5.49 -9.31 -8.60
C ALA A 52 4.71 -8.07 -8.15
N THR A 53 5.40 -6.94 -8.08
CA THR A 53 4.82 -5.66 -7.68
C THR A 53 4.91 -4.67 -8.82
N PHE A 54 3.82 -3.97 -9.10
CA PHE A 54 3.73 -2.96 -10.15
C PHE A 54 3.32 -1.61 -9.57
N ARG A 55 3.84 -0.53 -10.15
CA ARG A 55 3.33 0.84 -9.95
C ARG A 55 2.41 1.19 -11.11
N LEU A 56 1.23 1.71 -10.80
CA LEU A 56 0.24 2.00 -11.82
C LEU A 56 0.45 3.39 -12.44
N TYR A 57 0.18 3.51 -13.74
CA TYR A 57 0.10 4.80 -14.43
C TYR A 57 -1.10 5.61 -13.95
N ASP A 58 -1.04 6.93 -14.09
CA ASP A 58 -2.14 7.85 -13.78
C ASP A 58 -3.12 7.93 -14.96
N THR A 59 -3.74 6.79 -15.27
CA THR A 59 -4.75 6.62 -16.33
C THR A 59 -6.09 6.19 -15.75
N THR A 60 -7.18 6.37 -16.50
CA THR A 60 -8.51 5.94 -16.08
C THR A 60 -8.58 4.43 -15.92
N ALA A 61 -8.10 3.68 -16.92
CA ALA A 61 -8.07 2.21 -16.88
C ALA A 61 -7.28 1.67 -15.67
N ALA A 62 -6.15 2.30 -15.32
CA ALA A 62 -5.36 1.86 -14.18
C ALA A 62 -6.06 2.10 -12.83
N ARG A 63 -6.76 3.23 -12.67
CA ARG A 63 -7.59 3.50 -11.48
C ARG A 63 -8.77 2.54 -11.39
N GLU A 64 -9.50 2.32 -12.48
CA GLU A 64 -10.63 1.38 -12.51
C GLU A 64 -10.18 -0.06 -12.23
N PHE A 65 -9.02 -0.48 -12.73
CA PHE A 65 -8.44 -1.78 -12.38
C PHE A 65 -8.12 -1.86 -10.89
N TYR A 66 -7.52 -0.80 -10.33
CA TYR A 66 -7.18 -0.72 -8.91
C TYR A 66 -8.42 -0.78 -8.01
N ASP A 67 -9.52 -0.12 -8.40
CA ASP A 67 -10.79 -0.08 -7.67
C ASP A 67 -11.51 -1.43 -7.62
N GLN A 68 -11.19 -2.34 -8.54
CA GLN A 68 -11.73 -3.71 -8.54
C GLN A 68 -11.00 -4.65 -7.55
N LEU A 69 -9.88 -4.22 -6.96
CA LEU A 69 -9.08 -5.07 -6.07
C LEU A 69 -9.66 -5.12 -4.64
N PRO A 70 -9.49 -6.25 -3.91
CA PRO A 70 -8.70 -7.43 -4.25
C PRO A 70 -9.41 -8.42 -5.19
N LEU A 71 -8.63 -9.14 -6.00
CA LEU A 71 -9.12 -10.15 -6.95
C LEU A 71 -8.38 -11.49 -6.77
N GLU A 72 -9.08 -12.59 -7.09
CA GLU A 72 -8.49 -13.92 -7.28
C GLU A 72 -8.98 -14.48 -8.62
N LEU A 73 -8.06 -14.60 -9.59
CA LEU A 73 -8.40 -14.88 -10.99
C LEU A 73 -7.50 -15.98 -11.56
N ASP A 74 -8.03 -16.76 -12.50
CA ASP A 74 -7.25 -17.76 -13.24
C ASP A 74 -6.32 -17.09 -14.26
N LEU A 75 -5.05 -17.51 -14.26
CA LEU A 75 -4.06 -17.11 -15.25
C LEU A 75 -4.09 -18.04 -16.45
N SER A 76 -4.07 -17.45 -17.65
CA SER A 76 -3.80 -18.16 -18.90
C SER A 76 -2.46 -17.70 -19.48
N ASN A 77 -1.68 -18.62 -20.03
CA ASN A 77 -0.43 -18.25 -20.70
C ASN A 77 -0.69 -17.99 -22.18
N PHE A 78 0.01 -17.01 -22.75
CA PHE A 78 0.00 -16.79 -24.18
C PHE A 78 1.42 -16.66 -24.75
N ARG A 79 1.70 -17.49 -25.76
CA ARG A 79 2.95 -17.53 -26.55
C ARG A 79 4.24 -17.59 -25.71
N ASP A 80 4.18 -18.15 -24.51
CA ASP A 80 5.33 -18.26 -23.61
C ASP A 80 6.03 -16.91 -23.34
N ALA A 81 5.27 -15.81 -23.37
CA ALA A 81 5.75 -14.45 -23.15
C ALA A 81 4.94 -13.66 -22.12
N GLN A 82 3.67 -14.03 -21.92
CA GLN A 82 2.75 -13.30 -21.05
C GLN A 82 1.78 -14.21 -20.27
N TRP A 83 1.46 -13.76 -19.06
CA TRP A 83 0.35 -14.29 -18.28
C TRP A 83 -0.81 -13.30 -18.33
N MET A 84 -2.00 -13.78 -18.70
CA MET A 84 -3.22 -12.98 -18.82
C MET A 84 -4.30 -13.40 -17.82
N PHE A 85 -5.17 -12.46 -17.46
CA PHE A 85 -6.38 -12.68 -16.66
C PHE A 85 -7.45 -11.65 -17.05
N TYR A 86 -8.70 -11.92 -16.67
CA TYR A 86 -9.83 -11.04 -16.99
C TYR A 86 -10.35 -10.36 -15.72
N PRO A 87 -10.21 -9.02 -15.58
CA PRO A 87 -10.88 -8.29 -14.52
C PRO A 87 -12.41 -8.46 -14.62
N PRO A 88 -13.15 -8.47 -13.49
CA PRO A 88 -14.62 -8.57 -13.48
C PRO A 88 -15.31 -7.53 -14.37
N GLU A 89 -14.83 -6.29 -14.35
CA GLU A 89 -15.36 -5.19 -15.16
C GLU A 89 -14.32 -4.74 -16.20
N LYS A 90 -14.80 -4.42 -17.40
CA LYS A 90 -13.96 -3.86 -18.46
C LYS A 90 -13.45 -2.47 -18.08
N LEU A 91 -12.28 -2.13 -18.59
CA LEU A 91 -11.59 -0.87 -18.27
C LEU A 91 -11.75 0.13 -19.39
N ASN A 92 -11.94 1.40 -19.03
CA ASN A 92 -12.07 2.51 -19.95
C ASN A 92 -10.70 3.04 -20.35
N VAL A 93 -10.36 2.86 -21.63
CA VAL A 93 -9.10 3.30 -22.23
C VAL A 93 -9.29 4.45 -23.22
N LYS A 94 -8.21 5.18 -23.49
CA LYS A 94 -8.16 6.19 -24.55
C LYS A 94 -7.18 5.76 -25.63
N ALA A 95 -7.53 5.97 -26.89
CA ALA A 95 -6.64 5.70 -28.03
C ALA A 95 -5.29 6.44 -27.92
N SER A 96 -5.26 7.63 -27.31
CA SER A 96 -4.02 8.38 -27.05
C SER A 96 -3.07 7.72 -26.04
N GLU A 97 -3.54 6.72 -25.31
CA GLU A 97 -2.75 5.97 -24.31
C GLU A 97 -2.30 4.61 -24.87
N ALA A 98 -2.61 4.31 -26.13
CA ALA A 98 -2.23 3.07 -26.79
C ALA A 98 -0.73 2.99 -27.08
N TYR A 99 -0.20 1.77 -27.12
CA TYR A 99 1.18 1.47 -27.48
C TYR A 99 1.34 0.03 -28.00
N HIS A 100 2.50 -0.28 -28.59
CA HIS A 100 2.74 -1.55 -29.28
C HIS A 100 3.98 -2.31 -28.79
N ASP A 101 4.95 -1.63 -28.19
CA ASP A 101 6.24 -2.17 -27.78
C ASP A 101 6.25 -2.62 -26.31
N GLY A 102 5.53 -3.71 -26.04
CA GLY A 102 5.52 -4.36 -24.74
C GLY A 102 6.91 -4.78 -24.29
N LYS A 103 7.30 -4.34 -23.09
CA LYS A 103 8.58 -4.72 -22.46
C LYS A 103 8.35 -5.66 -21.28
N LYS A 104 9.34 -6.51 -21.01
CA LYS A 104 9.35 -7.32 -19.80
C LYS A 104 9.11 -6.43 -18.56
N GLY A 105 8.16 -6.82 -17.72
CA GLY A 105 7.76 -6.09 -16.52
C GLY A 105 6.63 -5.09 -16.72
N GLU A 106 6.04 -4.96 -17.91
CA GLU A 106 4.84 -4.16 -18.11
C GLU A 106 3.58 -4.95 -17.69
N LEU A 107 2.63 -4.22 -17.08
CA LEU A 107 1.26 -4.64 -16.83
C LEU A 107 0.36 -3.85 -17.76
N SER A 108 -0.44 -4.55 -18.55
CA SER A 108 -1.09 -3.96 -19.73
C SER A 108 -2.50 -4.49 -19.91
N TYR A 109 -3.33 -3.73 -20.62
CA TYR A 109 -4.71 -4.09 -20.93
C TYR A 109 -4.94 -4.15 -22.43
N TYR A 110 -5.61 -5.21 -22.88
CA TYR A 110 -6.05 -5.38 -24.25
C TYR A 110 -7.56 -5.18 -24.35
N ALA A 111 -7.96 -3.96 -24.74
CA ALA A 111 -9.35 -3.54 -24.75
C ALA A 111 -10.32 -4.41 -25.59
N PRO A 112 -9.93 -4.96 -26.76
CA PRO A 112 -10.84 -5.77 -27.57
C PRO A 112 -11.41 -6.99 -26.83
N TRP A 113 -10.60 -7.67 -26.03
CA TRP A 113 -11.01 -8.86 -25.28
C TRP A 113 -11.24 -8.57 -23.80
N GLY A 114 -10.66 -7.50 -23.30
CA GLY A 114 -10.76 -7.07 -21.93
C GLY A 114 -9.85 -7.85 -20.98
N ASP A 115 -8.75 -8.41 -21.47
CA ASP A 115 -7.74 -9.06 -20.63
C ASP A 115 -6.66 -8.08 -20.17
N VAL A 116 -6.20 -8.31 -18.95
CA VAL A 116 -4.97 -7.72 -18.40
C VAL A 116 -3.87 -8.76 -18.49
N PHE A 117 -2.67 -8.36 -18.90
CA PHE A 117 -1.53 -9.26 -19.00
C PHE A 117 -0.24 -8.67 -18.43
N MET A 118 0.59 -9.56 -17.90
CA MET A 118 1.91 -9.30 -17.35
C MET A 118 2.97 -9.88 -18.28
N LEU A 119 3.88 -9.04 -18.76
CA LEU A 119 4.96 -9.45 -19.65
C LEU A 119 6.16 -9.95 -18.84
N TYR A 120 6.58 -11.20 -19.08
CA TYR A 120 7.84 -11.74 -18.53
C TYR A 120 8.95 -11.89 -19.60
N LYS A 121 8.64 -11.53 -20.85
CA LYS A 121 9.58 -11.31 -21.94
C LYS A 121 9.13 -10.06 -22.72
N ASP A 122 10.04 -9.48 -23.49
CA ASP A 122 9.67 -8.46 -24.47
C ASP A 122 8.68 -9.06 -25.47
N PHE A 123 7.62 -8.32 -25.76
CA PHE A 123 6.54 -8.78 -26.62
C PHE A 123 6.05 -7.63 -27.50
N TYR A 124 6.20 -7.80 -28.81
CA TYR A 124 5.64 -6.87 -29.77
C TYR A 124 4.27 -7.41 -30.20
N ALA A 125 3.20 -6.79 -29.70
CA ALA A 125 1.86 -7.30 -29.93
C ALA A 125 1.37 -7.10 -31.37
N GLY A 126 1.88 -6.06 -32.06
CA GLY A 126 1.33 -5.60 -33.34
C GLY A 126 -0.02 -4.88 -33.21
N ASP A 127 -0.74 -5.10 -32.11
CA ASP A 127 -2.01 -4.47 -31.79
C ASP A 127 -1.86 -3.32 -30.77
N GLU A 128 -2.90 -2.50 -30.62
CA GLU A 128 -3.00 -1.43 -29.61
C GLU A 128 -3.25 -2.02 -28.21
N MET A 129 -2.22 -1.95 -27.37
CA MET A 129 -2.29 -2.26 -25.93
C MET A 129 -2.34 -0.97 -25.13
N HIS A 130 -2.83 -1.02 -23.88
CA HIS A 130 -2.88 0.14 -23.01
C HIS A 130 -2.11 -0.12 -21.72
N ARG A 131 -1.24 0.82 -21.33
CA ARG A 131 -0.39 0.67 -20.14
C ARG A 131 -1.23 0.79 -18.86
N LEU A 132 -1.16 -0.20 -17.99
CA LEU A 132 -1.75 -0.14 -16.65
C LEU A 132 -0.69 0.14 -15.59
N GLY A 133 0.47 -0.51 -15.68
CA GLY A 133 1.54 -0.29 -14.72
C GLY A 133 2.89 -0.81 -15.17
N VAL A 134 3.92 -0.40 -14.44
CA VAL A 134 5.31 -0.78 -14.65
C VAL A 134 5.82 -1.56 -13.45
N GLY A 135 6.59 -2.60 -13.72
CA GLY A 135 7.19 -3.46 -12.71
C GLY A 135 8.17 -2.73 -11.79
N LEU A 136 8.03 -2.96 -10.48
CA LEU A 136 8.94 -2.47 -9.45
C LEU A 136 9.86 -3.57 -8.91
N SER A 137 9.31 -4.77 -8.70
CA SER A 137 10.04 -5.91 -8.12
C SER A 137 9.39 -7.23 -8.53
N GLY A 138 10.15 -8.33 -8.44
CA GLY A 138 9.64 -9.68 -8.72
C GLY A 138 9.35 -9.96 -10.20
N ILE A 139 9.89 -9.15 -11.11
CA ILE A 139 9.63 -9.28 -12.56
C ILE A 139 10.18 -10.58 -13.14
N ASP A 140 11.30 -11.07 -12.62
CA ASP A 140 11.87 -12.36 -13.00
C ASP A 140 11.01 -13.55 -12.52
N GLU A 141 10.18 -13.35 -11.50
CA GLU A 141 9.31 -14.38 -10.93
C GLU A 141 8.04 -14.60 -11.77
N ILE A 142 7.63 -13.63 -12.58
CA ILE A 142 6.40 -13.69 -13.39
C ILE A 142 6.42 -14.93 -14.30
N ALA A 143 7.58 -15.26 -14.88
CA ALA A 143 7.72 -16.41 -15.78
C ALA A 143 7.30 -17.74 -15.12
N GLY A 144 7.45 -17.88 -13.80
CA GLY A 144 7.09 -19.08 -13.07
C GLY A 144 5.67 -19.09 -12.49
N MET A 145 4.90 -18.00 -12.62
CA MET A 145 3.50 -17.96 -12.16
C MET A 145 2.64 -18.97 -12.93
N SER A 146 1.49 -19.37 -12.37
CA SER A 146 0.50 -20.25 -13.03
C SER A 146 -0.74 -20.49 -12.15
N GLY A 147 -1.82 -21.02 -12.73
CA GLY A 147 -3.04 -21.28 -11.97
C GLY A 147 -3.68 -19.97 -11.52
N LYS A 148 -4.12 -19.87 -10.26
CA LYS A 148 -4.73 -18.64 -9.74
C LYS A 148 -3.68 -17.59 -9.36
N ALA A 149 -3.98 -16.34 -9.70
CA ALA A 149 -3.30 -15.16 -9.19
C ALA A 149 -4.21 -14.44 -8.19
N VAL A 150 -3.62 -14.03 -7.08
CA VAL A 150 -4.24 -13.10 -6.13
C VAL A 150 -3.63 -11.74 -6.34
N ILE A 151 -4.48 -10.76 -6.62
CA ILE A 151 -4.10 -9.39 -6.97
C ILE A 151 -4.61 -8.46 -5.88
N ARG A 152 -3.72 -7.66 -5.30
CA ARG A 152 -4.02 -6.78 -4.16
C ARG A 152 -3.45 -5.39 -4.36
N GLN A 153 -4.10 -4.41 -3.77
CA GLN A 153 -3.53 -3.09 -3.62
C GLN A 153 -2.35 -3.14 -2.65
N VAL A 154 -1.27 -2.42 -2.95
CA VAL A 154 -0.09 -2.25 -2.11
C VAL A 154 -0.12 -0.83 -1.56
N GLY A 155 -0.23 -0.70 -0.24
CA GLY A 155 -0.36 0.58 0.45
C GLY A 155 -1.78 0.90 0.92
N SER A 156 -2.79 0.18 0.42
CA SER A 156 -4.14 0.10 1.00
C SER A 156 -4.44 -1.37 1.27
N ARG A 157 -4.33 -1.72 2.54
CA ARG A 157 -4.58 -3.07 3.01
C ARG A 157 -6.09 -3.27 3.00
N VAL A 158 -6.62 -4.01 2.01
CA VAL A 158 -7.97 -4.57 2.08
C VAL A 158 -7.85 -6.00 2.59
N ALA A 159 -8.11 -6.13 3.89
CA ALA A 159 -8.77 -7.22 4.59
C ALA A 159 -8.43 -8.65 4.12
N LYS A 160 -7.48 -9.27 4.81
CA LYS A 160 -7.48 -10.74 4.96
C LYS A 160 -8.37 -11.09 6.16
N GLY A 161 -9.59 -11.56 5.86
CA GLY A 161 -10.48 -12.23 6.80
C GLY A 161 -11.57 -11.33 7.38
N ASP A 162 -12.81 -11.71 7.14
CA ASP A 162 -14.04 -11.08 7.63
C ASP A 162 -14.21 -11.25 9.15
N ARG A 163 -13.27 -10.67 9.90
CA ARG A 163 -13.49 -10.28 11.28
C ARG A 163 -13.05 -8.83 11.38
N ALA A 164 -13.96 -7.92 11.02
CA ALA A 164 -13.77 -6.51 11.28
C ALA A 164 -13.34 -6.36 12.75
N MET A 165 -12.08 -5.95 12.99
CA MET A 165 -11.59 -5.71 14.35
C MET A 165 -12.40 -4.57 14.90
N ARG A 166 -13.31 -4.90 15.82
CA ARG A 166 -14.19 -3.93 16.45
C ARG A 166 -13.92 -3.95 17.93
N ILE A 167 -13.92 -2.76 18.54
CA ILE A 167 -13.78 -2.61 19.97
C ILE A 167 -15.00 -1.86 20.51
N THR A 168 -15.45 -2.24 21.70
CA THR A 168 -16.41 -1.45 22.48
C THR A 168 -15.65 -0.61 23.48
N VAL A 169 -16.08 0.63 23.66
CA VAL A 169 -15.66 1.51 24.76
C VAL A 169 -16.91 1.81 25.58
N ASP A 170 -16.93 1.29 26.80
CA ASP A 170 -18.07 1.40 27.73
C ASP A 170 -17.71 2.30 28.91
N ALA A 171 -18.52 3.35 29.13
CA ALA A 171 -18.48 4.17 30.35
C ALA A 171 -19.77 4.97 30.52
N ASN A 172 -20.13 5.26 31.77
CA ASN A 172 -21.27 6.12 32.12
C ASN A 172 -22.61 5.67 31.50
N GLY A 173 -22.80 4.36 31.27
CA GLY A 173 -23.99 3.81 30.61
C GLY A 173 -24.03 4.01 29.08
N ASN A 174 -22.98 4.56 28.48
CA ASN A 174 -22.84 4.72 27.05
C ASN A 174 -21.85 3.69 26.49
N THR A 175 -22.13 3.20 25.29
CA THR A 175 -21.26 2.30 24.53
C THR A 175 -20.92 2.93 23.20
N ILE A 176 -19.64 2.97 22.88
CA ILE A 176 -19.12 3.42 21.58
C ILE A 176 -18.49 2.20 20.91
N VAL A 177 -18.79 1.98 19.63
CA VAL A 177 -18.16 0.92 18.84
C VAL A 177 -17.23 1.54 17.82
N PHE A 178 -15.95 1.20 17.89
CA PHE A 178 -14.97 1.57 16.86
C PHE A 178 -14.69 0.38 15.95
N LYS A 179 -14.64 0.64 14.64
CA LYS A 179 -14.03 -0.27 13.68
C LYS A 179 -12.58 0.14 13.51
N LEU A 180 -11.68 -0.77 13.86
CA LEU A 180 -10.25 -0.61 13.68
C LEU A 180 -9.85 -0.92 12.24
N ASN A 181 -8.85 -0.20 11.74
CA ASN A 181 -8.14 -0.58 10.53
C ASN A 181 -7.21 -1.77 10.84
N ASP A 182 -6.56 -2.31 9.82
CA ASP A 182 -5.67 -3.46 9.92
C ASP A 182 -4.20 -3.05 10.07
N SER A 183 -3.91 -1.83 10.53
CA SER A 183 -2.52 -1.41 10.79
C SER A 183 -1.87 -2.19 11.93
N ARG A 184 -0.53 -2.11 12.02
CA ARG A 184 0.22 -2.69 13.14
C ARG A 184 -0.22 -2.10 14.47
N ALA A 185 -0.39 -0.77 14.54
CA ALA A 185 -0.78 -0.10 15.77
C ALA A 185 -2.20 -0.52 16.22
N ALA A 186 -3.15 -0.57 15.28
CA ALA A 186 -4.51 -1.01 15.57
C ALA A 186 -4.57 -2.47 16.03
N THR A 187 -3.84 -3.36 15.37
CA THR A 187 -3.73 -4.78 15.77
C THR A 187 -3.07 -4.91 17.15
N ASN A 188 -2.06 -4.10 17.44
CA ASN A 188 -1.39 -4.12 18.73
C ASN A 188 -2.26 -3.58 19.86
N LEU A 189 -3.07 -2.54 19.61
CA LEU A 189 -4.09 -2.09 20.56
C LEU A 189 -5.10 -3.22 20.84
N PHE A 190 -5.62 -3.84 19.78
CA PHE A 190 -6.58 -4.95 19.89
C PHE A 190 -6.03 -6.13 20.71
N SER A 191 -4.74 -6.43 20.56
CA SER A 191 -4.06 -7.52 21.30
C SER A 191 -3.92 -7.28 22.80
N GLN A 192 -4.15 -6.05 23.27
CA GLN A 192 -4.08 -5.68 24.69
C GLN A 192 -5.44 -5.76 25.39
N LEU A 193 -6.51 -6.09 24.66
CA LEU A 193 -7.87 -6.17 25.20
C LEU A 193 -8.12 -7.50 25.93
N PRO A 194 -9.02 -7.51 26.94
CA PRO A 194 -9.75 -6.35 27.47
C PRO A 194 -8.89 -5.47 28.37
N MET A 195 -9.24 -4.19 28.49
CA MET A 195 -8.57 -3.26 29.42
C MET A 195 -9.56 -2.31 30.10
N THR A 196 -9.18 -1.81 31.27
CA THR A 196 -9.87 -0.71 31.96
C THR A 196 -8.83 0.37 32.24
N VAL A 197 -9.08 1.58 31.76
CA VAL A 197 -8.14 2.71 31.80
C VAL A 197 -8.89 4.00 32.10
N ASP A 198 -8.23 4.97 32.70
CA ASP A 198 -8.83 6.29 32.89
C ASP A 198 -8.79 7.09 31.59
N VAL A 199 -9.86 7.83 31.32
CA VAL A 199 -9.96 8.76 30.19
C VAL A 199 -9.78 10.19 30.66
N GLU A 200 -8.98 10.95 29.90
CA GLU A 200 -8.69 12.35 30.18
C GLU A 200 -9.19 13.25 29.05
N ASN A 201 -9.48 14.52 29.38
CA ASN A 201 -9.70 15.54 28.36
C ASN A 201 -8.36 16.02 27.84
N TYR A 202 -8.22 16.11 26.52
CA TYR A 202 -7.12 16.82 25.90
C TYR A 202 -7.67 17.89 24.95
N GLY A 203 -7.19 19.13 25.09
CA GLY A 203 -7.73 20.25 24.32
C GLY A 203 -9.24 20.44 24.49
N GLY A 204 -9.93 20.73 23.39
CA GLY A 204 -11.38 21.00 23.35
C GLY A 204 -12.19 20.06 22.46
N ASN A 205 -11.55 19.04 21.90
CA ASN A 205 -12.03 18.20 20.81
C ASN A 205 -11.63 16.73 20.95
N GLU A 206 -10.90 16.36 22.02
CA GLU A 206 -10.29 15.04 22.17
C GLU A 206 -10.48 14.46 23.58
N LYS A 207 -10.64 13.14 23.63
CA LYS A 207 -10.46 12.31 24.83
C LYS A 207 -9.24 11.43 24.62
N ILE A 208 -8.39 11.30 25.62
CA ILE A 208 -7.19 10.47 25.53
C ILE A 208 -7.18 9.38 26.61
N PHE A 209 -6.51 8.28 26.32
CA PHE A 209 -6.15 7.27 27.32
C PHE A 209 -4.81 6.64 26.95
N TYR A 210 -4.13 6.01 27.92
CA TYR A 210 -2.87 5.32 27.69
C TYR A 210 -3.10 3.80 27.62
N PRO A 211 -2.75 3.13 26.51
CA PRO A 211 -2.76 1.68 26.46
C PRO A 211 -1.66 1.11 27.39
N PRO A 212 -1.85 -0.10 27.96
CA PRO A 212 -0.86 -0.74 28.84
C PRO A 212 0.56 -0.84 28.26
N LYS A 213 0.68 -0.96 26.94
CA LYS A 213 1.94 -0.96 26.19
C LYS A 213 1.83 0.00 25.01
N LYS A 214 2.93 0.70 24.74
CA LYS A 214 3.09 1.53 23.53
C LYS A 214 2.84 0.69 22.28
N LEU A 215 2.20 1.32 21.30
CA LEU A 215 1.86 0.68 20.03
C LEU A 215 3.02 0.81 19.03
N ASP A 216 3.24 -0.25 18.26
CA ASP A 216 4.15 -0.27 17.11
C ASP A 216 3.48 0.40 15.90
N THR A 217 4.08 1.47 15.39
CA THR A 217 3.53 2.31 14.31
C THR A 217 4.03 1.92 12.93
N ALA A 218 4.79 0.83 12.79
CA ALA A 218 5.18 0.31 11.49
C ALA A 218 3.92 0.07 10.63
N GLU A 219 3.96 0.41 9.34
CA GLU A 219 2.84 0.18 8.41
C GLU A 219 1.49 0.76 8.90
N THR A 220 1.53 1.85 9.67
CA THR A 220 0.34 2.51 10.19
C THR A 220 0.17 3.86 9.48
N PRO A 221 -1.01 4.15 8.88
CA PRO A 221 -1.24 5.41 8.20
C PRO A 221 -1.24 6.58 9.19
N LEU A 222 -0.77 7.75 8.75
CA LEU A 222 -0.94 8.99 9.49
C LEU A 222 -2.36 9.50 9.33
N VAL A 223 -2.86 10.20 10.34
CA VAL A 223 -4.10 10.98 10.23
C VAL A 223 -3.85 12.17 9.31
N GLU A 224 -4.51 12.22 8.16
CA GLU A 224 -4.48 13.40 7.28
C GLU A 224 -5.38 14.52 7.81
N ARG A 225 -6.55 14.16 8.34
CA ARG A 225 -7.52 15.06 8.95
C ARG A 225 -8.45 14.29 9.88
N ALA A 226 -8.35 14.53 11.18
CA ALA A 226 -9.26 13.94 12.15
C ALA A 226 -10.64 14.61 12.13
N GLN A 227 -11.68 13.79 12.25
CA GLN A 227 -13.07 14.21 12.38
C GLN A 227 -13.65 13.64 13.67
N ALA A 228 -14.87 14.08 14.04
CA ALA A 228 -15.58 13.46 15.15
C ALA A 228 -15.75 11.95 14.86
N GLY A 229 -15.39 11.13 15.84
CA GLY A 229 -15.35 9.67 15.71
C GLY A 229 -14.01 9.08 15.27
N THR A 230 -13.01 9.88 14.86
CA THR A 230 -11.67 9.36 14.56
C THR A 230 -11.02 8.77 15.81
N LEU A 231 -10.41 7.59 15.68
CA LEU A 231 -9.56 6.96 16.68
C LEU A 231 -8.11 6.98 16.17
N ALA A 232 -7.20 7.53 16.96
CA ALA A 232 -5.79 7.68 16.58
C ALA A 232 -4.85 7.30 17.72
N TYR A 233 -3.57 7.12 17.41
CA TYR A 233 -2.48 6.94 18.36
C TYR A 233 -1.45 8.03 18.16
N TYR A 234 -1.14 8.80 19.20
CA TYR A 234 -0.11 9.81 19.13
C TYR A 234 1.21 9.25 19.69
N ALA A 235 2.07 8.81 18.78
CA ALA A 235 3.30 8.10 19.13
C ALA A 235 4.28 8.87 20.04
N PRO A 236 4.41 10.21 19.96
CA PRO A 236 5.31 10.96 20.84
C PRO A 236 5.01 10.77 22.33
N TRP A 237 3.74 10.63 22.70
CA TRP A 237 3.31 10.45 24.09
C TRP A 237 2.85 9.04 24.41
N GLY A 238 2.45 8.30 23.37
CA GLY A 238 1.97 6.94 23.50
C GLY A 238 0.54 6.85 24.03
N ASP A 239 -0.28 7.87 23.78
CA ASP A 239 -1.71 7.86 24.08
C ASP A 239 -2.54 7.50 22.84
N VAL A 240 -3.76 7.02 23.10
CA VAL A 240 -4.80 6.83 22.10
C VAL A 240 -5.79 7.97 22.22
N VAL A 241 -6.12 8.58 21.10
CA VAL A 241 -6.96 9.77 20.98
C VAL A 241 -8.30 9.39 20.36
N MET A 242 -9.40 9.74 21.03
CA MET A 242 -10.77 9.66 20.53
C MET A 242 -11.27 11.09 20.26
N PHE A 243 -11.38 11.44 18.98
CA PHE A 243 -11.84 12.77 18.57
C PHE A 243 -13.36 12.88 18.64
N TYR A 244 -13.88 13.99 19.19
CA TYR A 244 -15.30 14.38 19.14
C TYR A 244 -15.51 15.74 18.45
N GLY A 245 -14.46 16.26 17.82
CA GLY A 245 -14.46 17.44 16.97
C GLY A 245 -13.43 17.31 15.85
N GLY A 246 -13.38 18.29 14.95
CA GLY A 246 -12.39 18.29 13.87
C GLY A 246 -10.99 18.65 14.36
N PHE A 247 -9.98 18.00 13.81
CA PHE A 247 -8.58 18.34 13.95
C PHE A 247 -7.86 18.13 12.62
N GLY A 248 -6.75 18.83 12.40
CA GLY A 248 -5.95 18.65 11.19
C GLY A 248 -5.17 17.33 11.26
N SER A 249 -3.88 17.44 10.97
CA SER A 249 -2.89 16.39 11.17
C SER A 249 -1.84 16.85 12.16
N ALA A 250 -1.11 15.90 12.73
CA ALA A 250 0.08 16.17 13.53
C ALA A 250 1.16 15.12 13.23
N PRO A 251 2.46 15.49 13.27
CA PRO A 251 3.54 14.53 13.15
C PRO A 251 3.43 13.44 14.22
N GLY A 252 3.40 12.18 13.81
CA GLY A 252 3.28 11.04 14.72
C GLY A 252 1.87 10.75 15.21
N LEU A 253 0.84 11.37 14.64
CA LEU A 253 -0.57 11.00 14.86
C LEU A 253 -0.98 9.95 13.82
N TYR A 254 -1.18 8.72 14.29
CA TYR A 254 -1.45 7.55 13.45
C TYR A 254 -2.91 7.14 13.54
N GLU A 255 -3.54 6.87 12.41
CA GLU A 255 -4.95 6.46 12.39
C GLU A 255 -5.09 5.00 12.80
N LEU A 256 -5.99 4.73 13.75
CA LEU A 256 -6.33 3.38 14.21
C LEU A 256 -7.70 2.92 13.69
N GLY A 257 -8.62 3.84 13.41
CA GLY A 257 -9.97 3.52 12.98
C GLY A 257 -10.97 4.63 13.21
N HIS A 258 -12.26 4.29 13.20
CA HIS A 258 -13.36 5.24 13.38
C HIS A 258 -14.54 4.64 14.13
N ALA A 259 -15.28 5.49 14.83
CA ALA A 259 -16.54 5.13 15.47
C ALA A 259 -17.58 4.76 14.39
N VAL A 260 -18.18 3.57 14.52
CA VAL A 260 -19.28 3.08 13.67
C VAL A 260 -20.61 3.09 14.40
N GLN A 261 -20.61 3.28 15.72
CA GLN A 261 -21.79 3.43 16.55
C GLN A 261 -21.46 4.26 17.79
N GLY A 262 -22.38 5.12 18.22
CA GLY A 262 -22.28 5.84 19.49
C GLY A 262 -21.20 6.93 19.56
N GLY A 263 -20.58 7.33 18.44
CA GLY A 263 -19.48 8.31 18.41
C GLY A 263 -19.80 9.65 19.11
N ASP A 264 -21.07 10.07 19.12
CA ASP A 264 -21.51 11.29 19.81
C ASP A 264 -21.28 11.24 21.34
N HIS A 265 -21.15 10.04 21.92
CA HIS A 265 -20.90 9.85 23.34
C HIS A 265 -19.44 10.08 23.74
N ILE A 266 -18.49 10.18 22.79
CA ILE A 266 -17.06 10.37 23.10
C ILE A 266 -16.87 11.59 24.02
N ARG A 267 -17.53 12.71 23.72
CA ARG A 267 -17.43 13.95 24.52
C ARG A 267 -17.82 13.75 25.99
N SER A 268 -18.73 12.82 26.26
CA SER A 268 -19.28 12.57 27.59
C SER A 268 -18.49 11.57 28.44
N LEU A 269 -17.46 10.93 27.88
CA LEU A 269 -16.63 9.97 28.60
C LEU A 269 -15.89 10.65 29.76
N THR A 270 -15.93 10.05 30.94
CA THR A 270 -15.22 10.51 32.14
C THR A 270 -14.87 9.33 33.03
N GLY A 271 -13.75 9.41 33.75
CA GLY A 271 -13.32 8.36 34.68
C GLY A 271 -12.85 7.11 33.94
N ALA A 272 -13.04 5.94 34.56
CA ALA A 272 -12.61 4.67 34.00
C ALA A 272 -13.51 4.25 32.83
N ILE A 273 -12.89 3.97 31.67
CA ILE A 273 -13.51 3.36 30.51
C ILE A 273 -13.11 1.88 30.45
N ARG A 274 -14.06 1.01 30.08
CA ARG A 274 -13.77 -0.41 29.77
C ARG A 274 -13.71 -0.59 28.26
N ILE A 275 -12.63 -1.19 27.77
CA ILE A 275 -12.42 -1.45 26.35
C ILE A 275 -12.32 -2.95 26.13
N GLU A 276 -13.15 -3.49 25.24
CA GLU A 276 -13.25 -4.93 24.96
C GLU A 276 -13.32 -5.18 23.45
N ALA A 277 -12.98 -6.40 23.02
CA ALA A 277 -13.28 -6.82 21.66
C ALA A 277 -14.79 -6.92 21.49
N ALA A 278 -15.34 -6.27 20.46
CA ALA A 278 -16.77 -6.35 20.20
C ALA A 278 -17.17 -7.78 19.81
N PRO A 279 -18.36 -8.27 20.21
CA PRO A 279 -18.83 -9.59 19.83
C PRO A 279 -18.88 -9.74 18.31
N SER A 280 -18.44 -10.90 17.80
CA SER A 280 -18.74 -11.30 16.43
C SER A 280 -20.25 -11.46 16.31
N ARG A 281 -20.90 -10.66 15.45
CA ARG A 281 -22.28 -10.94 15.02
C ARG A 281 -22.27 -11.93 13.86
#